data_AF-A0AAE3DKV4-F1
#
_entry.id   AF-A0AAE3DKV4-F1
#
_cell.length_a   1.000
_cell.length_b   1.000
_cell.length_c   1.000
_cell.angle_alpha   90.00
_cell.angle_beta   90.00
_cell.angle_gamma   90.00
#
_symmetry.space_group_name_H-M   'P 1'
#
loop_
_entity.id
_entity.type
_entity.pdbx_description
1 polymer ?
#
loop_
_entity_poly.entity_id
_entity_poly.type
_entity_poly.pdbx_seq_one_letter_code
_entity_poly.pdbx_strand_id
1 'polypeptide(L)'
;MRQTETDDKIQEKQAILIVDDSEMNRAILTDMLQEDYRTLEAENGVQAVELIRKYSDAIDLVLLDITMPEMDGFEVLAIMNKYHLIDNIPVIMISAERASSYMERAYELGVTDYISRPFDALIVRRRVENTLMLYAKQKRLVGLVADQVYEKERNNSMMVNILSHIVEFRNGESGLHVLHINTMTEILLQHLVEKTDKYPLTQEDIIRISTASALHDIGKISIPDEIINKSGRLTKEEFEIMKTHSAVGASMLSAITAYQNESFMKTAYEICRWHHERYDGKGYPDGLKGDEIPISAQIVSLADVYDALTSERCYKKAFSHETAINMIMNGECGAFNPLLLDCLLEVAGDIQRELAVNSPEREFQVHETVEQILKHKKLHGYGYSINQMRIEQAKKEFFFEHERTLVFDYSELTNVILFSNWGRRLLGLKKNQLDLRKESSLLQDQNTLEQIRAELAKTTPENPSIDLKIEIHAFGEMKEHRLVARTLWSDGEEALRVGVIGRAEEVFQLDERR
;
A
#
# COMPACT_ATOMS: atom_id res chain seq x y z
N MET A 1 -1.25 -21.41 -50.17
CA MET A 1 0.18 -21.47 -49.84
C MET A 1 0.51 -20.21 -49.06
N ARG A 2 1.00 -20.37 -47.82
CA ARG A 2 1.46 -19.33 -46.87
C ARG A 2 0.38 -18.41 -46.29
N GLN A 3 0.38 -18.04 -45.03
CA GLN A 3 1.01 -18.50 -43.78
C GLN A 3 0.31 -17.59 -42.75
N THR A 4 -0.60 -18.13 -41.96
CA THR A 4 -1.12 -17.44 -40.77
C THR A 4 -0.04 -17.55 -39.71
N GLU A 5 0.79 -16.52 -39.60
CA GLU A 5 1.70 -16.33 -38.48
C GLU A 5 0.90 -15.80 -37.30
N THR A 6 1.00 -16.58 -36.23
CA THR A 6 0.36 -16.52 -34.93
C THR A 6 0.87 -15.35 -34.10
N ASP A 7 -0.01 -14.41 -33.77
CA ASP A 7 0.11 -13.55 -32.59
C ASP A 7 -0.23 -14.37 -31.33
N ASP A 8 0.65 -15.30 -30.96
CA ASP A 8 0.64 -15.88 -29.62
C ASP A 8 1.54 -15.03 -28.73
N LYS A 9 0.93 -14.30 -27.79
CA LYS A 9 1.61 -13.84 -26.58
C LYS A 9 2.30 -15.07 -25.98
N ILE A 10 3.64 -15.09 -25.95
CA ILE A 10 4.42 -16.12 -25.26
C ILE A 10 4.06 -16.03 -23.78
N GLN A 11 3.04 -16.78 -23.37
CA GLN A 11 2.75 -17.08 -21.99
C GLN A 11 3.91 -17.97 -21.53
N GLU A 12 4.74 -17.51 -20.60
CA GLU A 12 5.82 -18.33 -20.07
C GLU A 12 5.22 -19.66 -19.59
N LYS A 13 5.65 -20.77 -20.21
CA LYS A 13 5.16 -22.11 -19.87
C LYS A 13 5.47 -22.39 -18.40
N GLN A 14 4.48 -22.90 -17.66
CA GLN A 14 4.65 -23.33 -16.27
C GLN A 14 5.79 -24.35 -16.17
N ALA A 15 6.60 -24.26 -15.11
CA ALA A 15 7.79 -25.09 -14.96
C ALA A 15 7.56 -26.29 -14.03
N ILE A 16 7.91 -27.48 -14.51
CA ILE A 16 7.82 -28.74 -13.78
C ILE A 16 9.22 -29.24 -13.49
N LEU A 17 9.56 -29.42 -12.22
CA LEU A 17 10.81 -30.07 -11.81
C LEU A 17 10.60 -31.59 -11.73
N ILE A 18 11.35 -32.35 -12.52
CA ILE A 18 11.34 -33.80 -12.55
C ILE A 18 12.58 -34.30 -11.79
N VAL A 19 12.36 -35.06 -10.72
CA VAL A 19 13.41 -35.58 -9.85
C VAL A 19 13.35 -37.10 -9.85
N ASP A 20 14.33 -37.73 -10.48
CA ASP A 20 14.44 -39.18 -10.62
C ASP A 20 15.90 -39.57 -10.89
N ASP A 21 16.38 -40.65 -10.28
CA ASP A 21 17.76 -41.13 -10.42
C ASP A 21 18.03 -41.74 -11.81
N SER A 22 17.00 -42.22 -12.49
CA SER A 22 17.09 -42.81 -13.83
C SER A 22 16.90 -41.77 -14.92
N GLU A 23 17.96 -41.55 -15.71
CA GLU A 23 17.94 -40.70 -16.91
C GLU A 23 16.82 -41.10 -17.88
N MET A 24 16.55 -42.40 -18.02
CA MET A 24 15.48 -42.89 -18.88
C MET A 24 14.09 -42.44 -18.41
N ASN A 25 13.85 -42.41 -17.09
CA ASN A 25 12.57 -41.96 -16.56
C ASN A 25 12.39 -40.45 -16.73
N ARG A 26 13.45 -39.67 -16.46
CA ARG A 26 13.44 -38.22 -16.69
C ARG A 26 13.15 -37.90 -18.15
N ALA A 27 13.83 -38.58 -19.08
CA ALA A 27 13.59 -38.43 -20.51
C ALA A 27 12.15 -38.76 -20.92
N ILE A 28 11.57 -39.85 -20.38
CA ILE A 28 10.16 -40.23 -20.66
C ILE A 28 9.19 -39.17 -20.14
N LEU A 29 9.35 -38.71 -18.89
CA LEU A 29 8.47 -37.69 -18.30
C LEU A 29 8.63 -36.34 -18.97
N THR A 30 9.86 -35.96 -19.32
CA THR A 30 10.15 -34.77 -20.13
C THR A 30 9.44 -34.87 -21.47
N ASP A 31 9.53 -36.00 -22.17
CA ASP A 31 8.84 -36.18 -23.46
C ASP A 31 7.32 -36.06 -23.35
N MET A 32 6.74 -36.60 -22.26
CA MET A 32 5.30 -36.52 -21.99
C MET A 32 4.81 -35.10 -21.69
N LEU A 33 5.67 -34.17 -21.23
CA LEU A 33 5.27 -32.88 -20.66
C LEU A 33 5.82 -31.65 -21.41
N GLN A 34 6.90 -31.78 -22.16
CA GLN A 34 7.60 -30.66 -22.83
C GLN A 34 6.75 -29.88 -23.85
N GLU A 35 5.69 -30.51 -24.38
CA GLU A 35 4.74 -29.87 -25.31
C GLU A 35 4.02 -28.69 -24.64
N ASP A 36 3.56 -28.86 -23.40
CA ASP A 36 2.75 -27.88 -22.67
C ASP A 36 3.54 -27.12 -21.60
N TYR A 37 4.60 -27.73 -21.06
CA TYR A 37 5.32 -27.26 -19.87
C TYR A 37 6.81 -27.08 -20.13
N ARG A 38 7.45 -26.21 -19.34
CA ARG A 38 8.92 -26.15 -19.25
C ARG A 38 9.37 -27.20 -18.25
N THR A 39 10.29 -28.09 -18.62
CA THR A 39 10.81 -29.09 -17.69
C THR A 39 12.18 -28.69 -17.15
N LEU A 40 12.39 -28.96 -15.86
CA LEU A 40 13.68 -28.91 -15.18
C LEU A 40 13.96 -30.32 -14.67
N GLU A 41 15.22 -30.73 -14.63
CA GLU A 41 15.60 -32.08 -14.22
C GLU A 41 16.58 -32.06 -13.05
N ALA A 42 16.41 -33.00 -12.13
CA ALA A 42 17.35 -33.31 -11.06
C ALA A 42 17.53 -34.83 -10.93
N GLU A 43 18.76 -35.25 -10.66
CA GLU A 43 19.16 -36.67 -10.61
C GLU A 43 19.10 -37.25 -9.19
N ASN A 44 19.00 -36.40 -8.17
CA ASN A 44 18.89 -36.80 -6.77
C ASN A 44 18.22 -35.72 -5.91
N GLY A 45 17.89 -36.04 -4.66
CA GLY A 45 17.24 -35.11 -3.75
C GLY A 45 18.06 -33.86 -3.39
N VAL A 46 19.38 -33.95 -3.37
CA VAL A 46 20.27 -32.81 -3.08
C VAL A 46 20.14 -31.73 -4.16
N GLN A 47 20.27 -32.14 -5.42
CA GLN A 47 20.11 -31.26 -6.58
C GLN A 47 18.69 -30.69 -6.66
N ALA A 48 17.67 -31.50 -6.33
CA ALA A 48 16.29 -31.03 -6.28
C ALA A 48 16.11 -29.89 -5.28
N VAL A 49 16.61 -30.04 -4.06
CA VAL A 49 16.55 -28.99 -3.03
C VAL A 49 17.29 -27.74 -3.46
N GLU A 50 18.44 -27.86 -4.12
CA GLU A 50 19.17 -26.71 -4.67
C GLU A 50 18.36 -25.95 -5.72
N LEU A 51 17.74 -26.66 -6.66
CA LEU A 51 16.91 -26.07 -7.71
C LEU A 51 15.65 -25.42 -7.12
N ILE A 52 14.97 -26.08 -6.20
CA ILE A 52 13.79 -25.54 -5.51
C ILE A 52 14.16 -24.25 -4.76
N ARG A 53 15.31 -24.20 -4.08
CA ARG A 53 15.76 -22.99 -3.38
C ARG A 53 16.18 -21.87 -4.32
N LYS A 54 16.79 -22.21 -5.46
CA LYS A 54 17.26 -21.23 -6.44
C LYS A 54 16.13 -20.64 -7.28
N TYR A 55 15.09 -21.42 -7.55
CA TYR A 55 14.01 -21.09 -8.48
C TYR A 55 12.61 -21.28 -7.84
N SER A 56 12.47 -20.99 -6.54
CA SER A 56 11.24 -21.23 -5.77
C SER A 56 9.99 -20.60 -6.39
N ASP A 57 10.13 -19.41 -6.99
CA ASP A 57 9.02 -18.67 -7.57
C ASP A 57 8.74 -19.06 -9.03
N ALA A 58 9.62 -19.84 -9.64
CA ALA A 58 9.53 -20.25 -11.04
C ALA A 58 9.14 -21.72 -11.22
N ILE A 59 9.17 -22.54 -10.16
CA ILE A 59 8.76 -23.95 -10.19
C ILE A 59 7.29 -24.05 -9.75
N ASP A 60 6.44 -24.57 -10.63
CA ASP A 60 5.00 -24.70 -10.40
C ASP A 60 4.59 -26.07 -9.87
N LEU A 61 5.41 -27.11 -10.09
CA LEU A 61 5.14 -28.48 -9.65
C LEU A 61 6.43 -29.29 -9.58
N VAL A 62 6.52 -30.20 -8.61
CA VAL A 62 7.61 -31.18 -8.51
C VAL A 62 7.06 -32.59 -8.73
N LEU A 63 7.63 -33.31 -9.69
CA LEU A 63 7.51 -34.76 -9.84
C LEU A 63 8.70 -35.41 -9.12
N LEU A 64 8.45 -36.11 -8.02
CA LEU A 64 9.51 -36.55 -7.10
C LEU A 64 9.51 -38.07 -6.94
N ASP A 65 10.59 -38.74 -7.33
CA ASP A 65 10.76 -40.14 -7.03
C ASP A 65 11.01 -40.39 -5.53
N ILE A 66 10.57 -41.56 -5.03
CA ILE A 66 10.80 -41.95 -3.64
C ILE A 66 12.25 -42.41 -3.42
N THR A 67 12.78 -43.25 -4.30
CA THR A 67 14.02 -44.02 -4.05
C THR A 67 15.14 -43.49 -4.91
N MET A 68 15.94 -42.59 -4.32
CA MET A 68 17.06 -41.97 -5.01
C MET A 68 18.35 -42.07 -4.17
N PRO A 69 19.54 -42.07 -4.79
CA PRO A 69 20.80 -42.03 -4.06
C PRO A 69 21.00 -40.66 -3.39
N GLU A 70 21.89 -40.62 -2.41
CA GLU A 70 22.28 -39.44 -1.60
C GLU A 70 21.19 -38.87 -0.69
N MET A 71 20.03 -38.54 -1.25
CA MET A 71 18.88 -38.01 -0.53
C MET A 71 17.59 -38.54 -1.17
N ASP A 72 16.76 -39.22 -0.37
CA ASP A 72 15.52 -39.83 -0.83
C ASP A 72 14.37 -38.80 -0.95
N GLY A 73 13.26 -39.20 -1.58
CA GLY A 73 12.11 -38.31 -1.77
C GLY A 73 11.44 -37.86 -0.47
N PHE A 74 11.50 -38.67 0.59
CA PHE A 74 10.96 -38.29 1.90
C PHE A 74 11.83 -37.24 2.60
N GLU A 75 13.14 -37.32 2.45
CA GLU A 75 14.07 -36.31 2.95
C GLU A 75 13.87 -34.96 2.25
N VAL A 76 13.64 -34.97 0.93
CA VAL A 76 13.27 -33.76 0.17
C VAL A 76 11.97 -33.15 0.71
N LEU A 77 10.92 -33.97 0.89
CA LEU A 77 9.65 -33.51 1.46
C LEU A 77 9.81 -32.94 2.88
N ALA A 78 10.62 -33.58 3.73
CA ALA A 78 10.89 -33.10 5.08
C ALA A 78 11.57 -31.72 5.06
N ILE A 79 12.47 -31.47 4.11
CA ILE A 79 13.09 -30.16 3.91
C ILE A 79 12.05 -29.15 3.40
N MET A 80 11.25 -29.51 2.41
CA MET A 80 10.21 -28.62 1.88
C MET A 80 9.19 -28.23 2.95
N ASN A 81 8.78 -29.16 3.81
CA ASN A 81 7.86 -28.89 4.92
C ASN A 81 8.51 -27.99 5.98
N LYS A 82 9.77 -28.27 6.38
CA LYS A 82 10.52 -27.43 7.34
C LYS A 82 10.63 -25.96 6.91
N TYR A 83 10.71 -25.70 5.61
CA TYR A 83 10.82 -24.35 5.04
C TYR A 83 9.52 -23.83 4.43
N HIS A 84 8.37 -24.48 4.64
CA HIS A 84 7.06 -24.08 4.11
C HIS A 84 7.02 -23.92 2.56
N LEU A 85 7.86 -24.67 1.85
CA LEU A 85 7.92 -24.66 0.39
C LEU A 85 6.78 -25.48 -0.24
N ILE A 86 6.36 -26.54 0.44
CA ILE A 86 5.28 -27.44 -0.01
C ILE A 86 3.90 -26.76 -0.01
N ASP A 87 3.74 -25.69 0.77
CA ASP A 87 2.52 -24.88 0.80
C ASP A 87 2.30 -24.12 -0.52
N ASN A 88 3.39 -23.83 -1.25
CA ASN A 88 3.38 -23.02 -2.47
C ASN A 88 3.65 -23.83 -3.74
N ILE A 89 4.35 -24.97 -3.62
CA ILE A 89 4.76 -25.84 -4.72
C ILE A 89 4.18 -27.25 -4.50
N PRO A 90 3.18 -27.68 -5.29
CA PRO A 90 2.66 -29.04 -5.21
C PRO A 90 3.73 -30.07 -5.55
N VAL A 91 3.70 -31.19 -4.83
CA VAL A 91 4.56 -32.34 -5.10
C VAL A 91 3.69 -33.53 -5.47
N ILE A 92 3.96 -34.13 -6.62
CA ILE A 92 3.41 -35.43 -7.01
C ILE A 92 4.53 -36.45 -6.89
N MET A 93 4.32 -37.45 -6.05
CA MET A 93 5.29 -38.51 -5.87
C MET A 93 5.21 -39.50 -7.02
N ILE A 94 6.36 -39.98 -7.48
CA ILE A 94 6.50 -41.07 -8.42
C ILE A 94 6.99 -42.30 -7.64
N SER A 95 6.38 -43.47 -7.84
CA SER A 95 7.05 -44.70 -7.41
C SER A 95 6.60 -45.96 -8.14
N ALA A 96 7.40 -47.01 -7.99
CA ALA A 96 7.09 -48.36 -8.44
C ALA A 96 6.41 -49.20 -7.34
N GLU A 97 6.40 -48.73 -6.10
CA GLU A 97 6.03 -49.49 -4.91
C GLU A 97 4.58 -49.23 -4.50
N ARG A 98 3.77 -50.29 -4.45
CA ARG A 98 2.34 -50.24 -4.13
C ARG A 98 2.02 -50.46 -2.64
N ALA A 99 3.03 -50.50 -1.78
CA ALA A 99 2.83 -50.76 -0.35
C ALA A 99 2.12 -49.56 0.31
N SER A 100 1.04 -49.84 1.06
CA SER A 100 0.21 -48.81 1.69
C SER A 100 0.98 -47.92 2.67
N SER A 101 2.01 -48.45 3.33
CA SER A 101 2.84 -47.72 4.30
C SER A 101 3.63 -46.56 3.70
N TYR A 102 4.07 -46.66 2.44
CA TYR A 102 4.80 -45.58 1.77
C TYR A 102 3.86 -44.45 1.34
N MET A 103 2.65 -44.80 0.89
CA MET A 103 1.63 -43.81 0.53
C MET A 103 1.13 -43.05 1.76
N GLU A 104 0.87 -43.74 2.87
CA GLU A 104 0.48 -43.11 4.14
C GLU A 104 1.53 -42.09 4.61
N ARG A 105 2.81 -42.49 4.64
CA ARG A 105 3.91 -41.59 5.02
C ARG A 105 4.05 -40.39 4.08
N ALA A 106 3.83 -40.57 2.78
CA ALA A 106 3.91 -39.49 1.80
C ALA A 106 2.79 -38.45 2.01
N TYR A 107 1.57 -38.89 2.28
CA TYR A 107 0.46 -38.00 2.60
C TYR A 107 0.66 -37.27 3.93
N GLU A 108 1.21 -37.93 4.96
CA GLU A 108 1.58 -37.29 6.23
C GLU A 108 2.60 -36.16 6.06
N LEU A 109 3.43 -36.24 5.02
CA LEU A 109 4.43 -35.22 4.69
C LEU A 109 3.92 -34.13 3.72
N GLY A 110 2.64 -34.16 3.36
CA GLY A 110 1.99 -33.08 2.60
C GLY A 110 2.00 -33.24 1.07
N VAL A 111 2.27 -34.43 0.55
CA VAL A 111 2.22 -34.72 -0.89
C VAL A 111 0.82 -34.50 -1.46
N THR A 112 0.75 -33.89 -2.65
CA THR A 112 -0.52 -33.58 -3.30
C THR A 112 -1.13 -34.81 -3.96
N ASP A 113 -0.32 -35.60 -4.67
CA ASP A 113 -0.79 -36.78 -5.41
C ASP A 113 0.35 -37.78 -5.68
N TYR A 114 0.02 -38.92 -6.29
CA TYR A 114 0.96 -39.99 -6.59
C TYR A 114 0.76 -40.60 -7.98
N ILE A 115 1.85 -40.85 -8.70
CA ILE A 115 1.90 -41.52 -10.00
C ILE A 115 2.64 -42.85 -9.87
N SER A 116 1.94 -43.96 -10.15
CA SER A 116 2.54 -45.29 -10.20
C SER A 116 3.21 -45.56 -11.54
N ARG A 117 4.35 -46.25 -11.54
CA ARG A 117 4.96 -46.82 -12.74
C ARG A 117 4.23 -48.13 -13.17
N PRO A 118 4.20 -48.47 -14.47
CA PRO A 118 4.74 -47.74 -15.62
C PRO A 118 3.92 -46.47 -15.95
N PHE A 119 4.57 -45.47 -16.54
CA PHE A 119 3.94 -44.18 -16.86
C PHE A 119 2.99 -44.29 -18.05
N ASP A 120 1.75 -43.86 -17.84
CA ASP A 120 0.79 -43.61 -18.90
C ASP A 120 0.75 -42.09 -19.17
N ALA A 121 1.08 -41.69 -20.40
CA ALA A 121 1.17 -40.29 -20.79
C ALA A 121 -0.12 -39.50 -20.53
N LEU A 122 -1.28 -40.12 -20.75
CA LEU A 122 -2.58 -39.50 -20.51
C LEU A 122 -2.79 -39.28 -19.01
N ILE A 123 -2.45 -40.28 -18.17
CA ILE A 123 -2.60 -40.18 -16.72
C ILE A 123 -1.66 -39.12 -16.14
N VAL A 124 -0.39 -39.10 -16.56
CA VAL A 124 0.62 -38.13 -16.10
C VAL A 124 0.18 -36.72 -16.46
N ARG A 125 -0.14 -36.45 -17.73
CA ARG A 125 -0.61 -35.12 -18.18
C ARG A 125 -1.84 -34.66 -17.39
N ARG A 126 -2.83 -35.54 -17.22
CA ARG A 126 -4.06 -35.19 -16.49
C ARG A 126 -3.84 -34.92 -15.01
N ARG A 127 -2.95 -35.66 -14.34
CA ARG A 127 -2.62 -35.43 -12.91
C ARG A 127 -1.85 -34.14 -12.70
N VAL A 128 -0.88 -33.86 -13.59
CA VAL A 128 -0.15 -32.58 -13.60
C VAL A 128 -1.11 -31.42 -13.85
N GLU A 129 -1.92 -31.48 -14.90
CA GLU A 129 -2.91 -30.45 -15.27
C GLU A 129 -3.89 -30.17 -14.11
N ASN A 130 -4.48 -31.22 -13.53
CA ASN A 130 -5.43 -31.09 -12.42
C ASN A 130 -4.78 -30.49 -11.17
N THR A 131 -3.55 -30.90 -10.84
CA THR A 131 -2.81 -30.40 -9.69
C THR A 131 -2.46 -28.92 -9.87
N LEU A 132 -1.91 -28.55 -11.03
CA LEU A 132 -1.63 -27.16 -11.37
C LEU A 132 -2.89 -26.29 -11.34
N MET A 133 -3.99 -26.77 -11.92
CA MET A 133 -5.27 -26.07 -11.91
C MET A 133 -5.80 -25.88 -10.47
N LEU A 134 -5.68 -26.91 -9.61
CA LEU A 134 -6.11 -26.84 -8.21
C LEU A 134 -5.33 -25.78 -7.45
N TYR A 135 -3.99 -25.78 -7.57
CA TYR A 135 -3.13 -24.80 -6.91
C TYR A 135 -3.32 -23.39 -7.46
N ALA A 136 -3.54 -23.23 -8.77
CA ALA A 136 -3.88 -21.94 -9.36
C ALA A 136 -5.21 -21.40 -8.80
N LYS A 137 -6.25 -22.25 -8.68
CA LYS A 137 -7.53 -21.89 -8.05
C LYS A 137 -7.36 -21.53 -6.57
N GLN A 138 -6.55 -22.29 -5.82
CA GLN A 138 -6.28 -22.00 -4.41
C GLN A 138 -5.56 -20.67 -4.24
N LYS A 139 -4.47 -20.41 -4.98
CA LYS A 139 -3.75 -19.13 -4.98
C LYS A 139 -4.69 -17.97 -5.32
N ARG A 140 -5.57 -18.14 -6.32
CA ARG A 140 -6.58 -17.15 -6.68
C ARG A 140 -7.59 -16.90 -5.55
N LEU A 141 -8.08 -17.94 -4.89
CA LEU A 141 -9.03 -17.79 -3.77
C LEU A 141 -8.38 -17.08 -2.59
N VAL A 142 -7.14 -17.44 -2.24
CA VAL A 142 -6.38 -16.76 -1.18
C VAL A 142 -6.18 -15.28 -1.52
N GLY A 143 -5.83 -14.98 -2.77
CA GLY A 143 -5.72 -13.61 -3.27
C GLY A 143 -7.03 -12.83 -3.14
N LEU A 144 -8.15 -13.39 -3.60
CA LEU A 144 -9.47 -12.75 -3.50
C LEU A 144 -9.90 -12.51 -2.04
N VAL A 145 -9.63 -13.44 -1.13
CA VAL A 145 -9.94 -13.26 0.29
C VAL A 145 -9.07 -12.16 0.89
N ALA A 146 -7.77 -12.14 0.57
CA ALA A 146 -6.87 -11.08 1.02
C ALA A 146 -7.31 -9.70 0.51
N ASP A 147 -7.66 -9.60 -0.77
CA ASP A 147 -8.17 -8.38 -1.40
C ASP A 147 -9.47 -7.92 -0.72
N GLN A 148 -10.41 -8.84 -0.48
CA GLN A 148 -11.68 -8.51 0.20
C GLN A 148 -11.48 -8.04 1.64
N VAL A 149 -10.59 -8.69 2.40
CA VAL A 149 -10.25 -8.26 3.76
C VAL A 149 -9.64 -6.87 3.73
N TYR A 150 -8.73 -6.62 2.80
CA TYR A 150 -8.10 -5.31 2.62
C TYR A 150 -9.11 -4.22 2.26
N GLU A 151 -9.97 -4.45 1.26
CA GLU A 151 -11.02 -3.51 0.86
C GLU A 151 -11.98 -3.23 2.02
N LYS A 152 -12.35 -4.25 2.79
CA LYS A 152 -13.23 -4.11 3.95
C LYS A 152 -12.60 -3.24 5.03
N GLU A 153 -11.36 -3.53 5.43
CA GLU A 153 -10.65 -2.73 6.44
C GLU A 153 -10.46 -1.29 5.98
N ARG A 154 -10.09 -1.10 4.71
CA ARG A 154 -9.97 0.22 4.12
C ARG A 154 -11.28 1.00 4.13
N ASN A 155 -12.39 0.37 3.76
CA ASN A 155 -13.71 1.00 3.80
C ASN A 155 -14.11 1.36 5.23
N ASN A 156 -13.80 0.50 6.21
CA ASN A 156 -14.04 0.78 7.62
C ASN A 156 -13.24 2.01 8.10
N SER A 157 -11.94 2.06 7.83
CA SER A 157 -11.10 3.21 8.17
C SER A 157 -11.59 4.50 7.49
N MET A 158 -12.02 4.42 6.23
CA MET A 158 -12.58 5.57 5.51
C MET A 158 -13.86 6.08 6.19
N MET A 159 -14.78 5.19 6.57
CA MET A 159 -16.02 5.59 7.28
C MET A 159 -15.71 6.24 8.63
N VAL A 160 -14.77 5.69 9.40
CA VAL A 160 -14.32 6.26 10.68
C VAL A 160 -13.75 7.66 10.47
N ASN A 161 -12.89 7.84 9.48
CA ASN A 161 -12.32 9.15 9.16
C ASN A 161 -13.40 10.15 8.74
N ILE A 162 -14.35 9.77 7.86
CA ILE A 162 -15.45 10.65 7.44
C ILE A 162 -16.28 11.12 8.65
N LEU A 163 -16.65 10.20 9.54
CA LEU A 163 -17.43 10.55 10.74
C LEU A 163 -16.66 11.48 11.66
N SER A 164 -15.36 11.22 11.84
CA SER A 164 -14.48 12.09 12.62
C SER A 164 -14.37 13.50 12.02
N HIS A 165 -14.14 13.59 10.70
CA HIS A 165 -14.12 14.87 9.98
C HIS A 165 -15.40 15.70 10.16
N ILE A 166 -16.58 15.06 10.22
CA ILE A 166 -17.85 15.75 10.42
C ILE A 166 -17.89 16.42 11.81
N VAL A 167 -17.35 15.76 12.83
CA VAL A 167 -17.29 16.33 14.20
C VAL A 167 -16.31 17.49 14.24
N GLU A 168 -15.13 17.35 13.61
CA GLU A 168 -14.12 18.40 13.55
C GLU A 168 -14.56 19.62 12.71
N PHE A 169 -15.36 19.45 11.67
CA PHE A 169 -15.86 20.60 10.92
C PHE A 169 -16.67 21.59 11.80
N ARG A 170 -17.27 21.11 12.90
CA ARG A 170 -18.05 21.94 13.81
C ARG A 170 -17.21 22.87 14.70
N ASN A 171 -15.94 22.55 14.93
CA ASN A 171 -15.03 23.34 15.78
C ASN A 171 -13.98 24.14 14.98
N GLY A 172 -14.01 24.06 13.64
CA GLY A 172 -13.06 24.74 12.77
C GLY A 172 -11.67 24.09 12.71
N GLU A 173 -11.52 22.85 13.19
CA GLU A 173 -10.32 22.04 13.00
C GLU A 173 -10.30 21.45 11.58
N SER A 174 -9.12 21.42 10.97
CA SER A 174 -8.95 20.87 9.62
C SER A 174 -9.06 19.35 9.62
N GLY A 175 -9.51 18.76 8.52
CA GLY A 175 -9.56 17.30 8.42
C GLY A 175 -8.20 16.60 8.62
N LEU A 176 -7.11 17.31 8.33
CA LEU A 176 -5.75 16.80 8.48
C LEU A 176 -5.40 16.43 9.92
N HIS A 177 -6.04 17.04 10.92
CA HIS A 177 -5.82 16.76 12.34
C HIS A 177 -6.01 15.26 12.67
N VAL A 178 -7.12 14.69 12.21
CA VAL A 178 -7.46 13.28 12.42
C VAL A 178 -6.43 12.35 11.78
N LEU A 179 -6.03 12.68 10.55
CA LEU A 179 -5.02 11.91 9.81
C LEU A 179 -3.65 12.00 10.49
N HIS A 180 -3.29 13.17 11.01
CA HIS A 180 -2.02 13.38 11.70
C HIS A 180 -1.97 12.60 13.02
N ILE A 181 -3.02 12.66 13.83
CA ILE A 181 -3.11 11.88 15.08
C ILE A 181 -3.00 10.39 14.77
N ASN A 182 -3.74 9.89 13.78
CA ASN A 182 -3.69 8.48 13.38
C ASN A 182 -2.26 8.06 12.97
N THR A 183 -1.64 8.83 12.08
CA THR A 183 -0.30 8.56 11.55
C THR A 183 0.76 8.59 12.66
N MET A 184 0.70 9.61 13.53
CA MET A 184 1.64 9.76 14.64
C MET A 184 1.45 8.66 15.69
N THR A 185 0.21 8.30 16.00
CA THR A 185 -0.12 7.19 16.90
C THR A 185 0.49 5.88 16.40
N GLU A 186 0.36 5.59 15.11
CA GLU A 186 0.92 4.39 14.48
C GLU A 186 2.46 4.36 14.59
N ILE A 187 3.14 5.46 14.25
CA ILE A 187 4.61 5.55 14.31
C ILE A 187 5.11 5.35 15.75
N LEU A 188 4.47 6.01 16.71
CA LEU A 188 4.84 5.89 18.13
C LEU A 188 4.62 4.47 18.66
N LEU A 189 3.52 3.81 18.26
CA LEU A 189 3.21 2.44 18.66
C LEU A 189 4.20 1.43 18.07
N GLN A 190 4.53 1.54 16.78
CA GLN A 190 5.52 0.67 16.13
C GLN A 190 6.86 0.75 16.85
N HIS A 191 7.32 1.97 17.12
CA HIS A 191 8.58 2.19 17.83
C HIS A 191 8.54 1.73 19.29
N LEU A 192 7.41 1.91 19.97
CA LEU A 192 7.23 1.46 21.36
C LEU A 192 7.41 -0.07 21.48
N VAL A 193 6.81 -0.84 20.58
CA VAL A 193 6.89 -2.32 20.58
C VAL A 193 8.30 -2.79 20.25
N GLU A 194 9.03 -2.08 19.39
CA GLU A 194 10.45 -2.37 19.13
C GLU A 194 11.34 -2.05 20.34
N LYS A 195 10.99 -1.02 21.10
CA LYS A 195 11.79 -0.52 22.24
C LYS A 195 11.56 -1.31 23.53
N THR A 196 10.38 -1.90 23.74
CA THR A 196 10.07 -2.60 24.99
C THR A 196 9.05 -3.74 24.85
N ASP A 197 9.21 -4.77 25.67
CA ASP A 197 8.22 -5.83 25.87
C ASP A 197 7.18 -5.49 26.95
N LYS A 198 7.22 -4.29 27.57
CA LYS A 198 6.28 -3.89 28.64
C LYS A 198 4.82 -3.93 28.17
N TYR A 199 4.58 -3.62 26.90
CA TYR A 199 3.26 -3.60 26.29
C TYR A 199 3.22 -4.64 25.17
N PRO A 200 2.58 -5.81 25.37
CA PRO A 200 2.54 -6.89 24.38
C PRO A 200 1.50 -6.59 23.30
N LEU A 201 1.76 -5.57 22.47
CA LEU A 201 0.87 -5.14 21.40
C LEU A 201 1.20 -5.88 20.10
N THR A 202 0.16 -6.44 19.48
CA THR A 202 0.24 -7.05 18.15
C THR A 202 0.07 -6.00 17.05
N GLN A 203 0.37 -6.36 15.80
CA GLN A 203 0.08 -5.48 14.65
C GLN A 203 -1.41 -5.13 14.53
N GLU A 204 -2.30 -6.07 14.88
CA GLU A 204 -3.74 -5.81 14.93
C GLU A 204 -4.08 -4.73 15.98
N ASP A 205 -3.43 -4.76 17.14
CA ASP A 205 -3.62 -3.75 18.19
C ASP A 205 -3.15 -2.37 17.73
N ILE A 206 -2.02 -2.29 17.00
CA ILE A 206 -1.50 -1.03 16.46
C ILE A 206 -2.50 -0.42 15.48
N ILE A 207 -3.00 -1.21 14.53
CA ILE A 207 -4.02 -0.76 13.55
C ILE A 207 -5.29 -0.32 14.27
N ARG A 208 -5.73 -1.07 15.27
CA ARG A 208 -6.95 -0.79 16.04
C ARG A 208 -6.84 0.51 16.83
N ILE A 209 -5.77 0.71 17.59
CA ILE A 209 -5.55 1.94 18.38
C ILE A 209 -5.42 3.15 17.46
N SER A 210 -4.64 3.02 16.37
CA SER A 210 -4.46 4.10 15.40
C SER A 210 -5.80 4.48 14.76
N THR A 211 -6.59 3.51 14.30
CA THR A 211 -7.92 3.77 13.72
C THR A 211 -8.89 4.37 14.75
N ALA A 212 -8.90 3.86 15.98
CA ALA A 212 -9.75 4.36 17.05
C ALA A 212 -9.37 5.77 17.52
N SER A 213 -8.12 6.22 17.32
CA SER A 213 -7.67 7.58 17.66
C SER A 213 -8.50 8.67 16.97
N ALA A 214 -9.03 8.39 15.78
CA ALA A 214 -9.90 9.32 15.06
C ALA A 214 -11.20 9.66 15.83
N LEU A 215 -11.62 8.81 16.77
CA LEU A 215 -12.85 9.01 17.52
C LEU A 215 -12.65 9.80 18.83
N HIS A 216 -11.41 10.13 19.21
CA HIS A 216 -11.08 10.71 20.52
C HIS A 216 -11.99 11.90 20.90
N ASP A 217 -12.32 12.73 19.91
CA ASP A 217 -13.10 13.95 20.07
C ASP A 217 -14.56 13.86 19.60
N ILE A 218 -15.10 12.67 19.35
CA ILE A 218 -16.51 12.49 18.92
C ILE A 218 -17.52 13.16 19.88
N GLY A 219 -17.18 13.24 21.17
CA GLY A 219 -18.00 13.88 22.18
C GLY A 219 -18.14 15.40 22.03
N LYS A 220 -17.28 16.06 21.24
CA LYS A 220 -17.37 17.50 20.92
C LYS A 220 -18.73 17.86 20.31
N ILE A 221 -19.43 16.90 19.70
CA ILE A 221 -20.81 17.07 19.19
C ILE A 221 -21.81 17.53 20.27
N SER A 222 -21.53 17.30 21.55
CA SER A 222 -22.40 17.70 22.65
C SER A 222 -22.02 19.03 23.29
N ILE A 223 -20.92 19.65 22.86
CA ILE A 223 -20.48 20.96 23.37
C ILE A 223 -21.31 22.08 22.70
N PRO A 224 -21.79 23.09 23.44
CA PRO A 224 -22.52 24.22 22.86
C PRO A 224 -21.70 25.01 21.82
N ASP A 225 -22.36 25.52 20.79
CA ASP A 225 -21.73 26.25 19.68
C ASP A 225 -20.98 27.50 20.18
N GLU A 226 -21.51 28.19 21.18
CA GLU A 226 -20.92 29.41 21.75
C GLU A 226 -19.61 29.14 22.48
N ILE A 227 -19.38 27.90 22.92
CA ILE A 227 -18.16 27.48 23.62
C ILE A 227 -17.16 26.92 22.61
N ILE A 228 -17.61 26.02 21.73
CA ILE A 228 -16.71 25.33 20.80
C ILE A 228 -16.13 26.26 19.72
N ASN A 229 -16.89 27.28 19.29
CA ASN A 229 -16.47 28.23 18.26
C ASN A 229 -15.98 29.58 18.83
N LYS A 230 -15.70 29.65 20.13
CA LYS A 230 -15.28 30.91 20.78
C LYS A 230 -13.90 31.35 20.29
N SER A 231 -13.80 32.54 19.70
CA SER A 231 -12.56 33.08 19.12
C SER A 231 -11.52 33.57 20.15
N GLY A 232 -11.75 33.33 21.45
CA GLY A 232 -10.90 33.79 22.55
C GLY A 232 -10.78 32.74 23.65
N ARG A 233 -10.00 33.02 24.70
CA ARG A 233 -9.83 32.07 25.82
C ARG A 233 -11.17 31.77 26.48
N LEU A 234 -11.40 30.48 26.74
CA LEU A 234 -12.52 30.02 27.55
C LEU A 234 -12.40 30.55 28.99
N THR A 235 -13.52 30.89 29.62
CA THR A 235 -13.58 31.09 31.08
C THR A 235 -13.38 29.74 31.78
N LYS A 236 -13.21 29.75 33.10
CA LYS A 236 -13.08 28.51 33.86
C LYS A 236 -14.33 27.65 33.73
N GLU A 237 -15.51 28.27 33.80
CA GLU A 237 -16.81 27.61 33.69
C GLU A 237 -17.02 27.02 32.28
N GLU A 238 -16.65 27.77 31.23
CA GLU A 238 -16.69 27.27 29.86
C GLU A 238 -15.70 26.12 29.62
N PHE A 239 -14.51 26.19 30.23
CA PHE A 239 -13.54 25.11 30.17
C PHE A 239 -14.04 23.85 30.89
N GLU A 240 -14.71 23.97 32.04
CA GLU A 240 -15.37 22.83 32.69
C GLU A 240 -16.40 22.17 31.78
N ILE A 241 -17.17 22.96 31.01
CA ILE A 241 -18.10 22.42 30.01
C ILE A 241 -17.32 21.74 28.87
N MET A 242 -16.27 22.38 28.34
CA MET A 242 -15.45 21.80 27.27
C MET A 242 -14.88 20.43 27.65
N LYS A 243 -14.38 20.26 28.89
CA LYS A 243 -13.85 18.98 29.39
C LYS A 243 -14.86 17.82 29.36
N THR A 244 -16.16 18.11 29.28
CA THR A 244 -17.19 17.07 29.27
C THR A 244 -17.19 16.23 27.99
N HIS A 245 -16.59 16.69 26.88
CA HIS A 245 -16.59 15.94 25.63
C HIS A 245 -16.00 14.53 25.79
N SER A 246 -14.95 14.36 26.61
CA SER A 246 -14.31 13.07 26.82
C SER A 246 -15.27 12.07 27.47
N ALA A 247 -15.95 12.50 28.53
CA ALA A 247 -16.99 11.73 29.23
C ALA A 247 -18.19 11.40 28.34
N VAL A 248 -18.63 12.40 27.57
CA VAL A 248 -19.80 12.26 26.71
C VAL A 248 -19.49 11.34 25.53
N GLY A 249 -18.35 11.48 24.86
CA GLY A 249 -17.93 10.59 23.78
C GLY A 249 -17.85 9.13 24.24
N ALA A 250 -17.24 8.89 25.40
CA ALA A 250 -17.21 7.56 26.02
C ALA A 250 -18.62 7.01 26.33
N SER A 251 -19.53 7.87 26.80
CA SER A 251 -20.92 7.50 27.07
C SER A 251 -21.70 7.20 25.78
N MET A 252 -21.47 7.94 24.70
CA MET A 252 -22.06 7.70 23.39
C MET A 252 -21.65 6.33 22.86
N LEU A 253 -20.35 5.99 22.94
CA LEU A 253 -19.85 4.67 22.55
C LEU A 253 -20.44 3.56 23.43
N SER A 254 -20.51 3.78 24.75
CA SER A 254 -21.14 2.85 25.68
C SER A 254 -22.64 2.67 25.43
N ALA A 255 -23.35 3.65 24.89
CA ALA A 255 -24.78 3.51 24.61
C ALA A 255 -25.06 2.52 23.46
N ILE A 256 -24.06 2.19 22.64
CA ILE A 256 -24.17 1.25 21.52
C ILE A 256 -23.99 -0.18 22.04
N THR A 257 -25.01 -0.69 22.73
CA THR A 257 -24.98 -1.98 23.44
C THR A 257 -24.64 -3.18 22.56
N ALA A 258 -24.97 -3.14 21.27
CA ALA A 258 -24.71 -4.22 20.32
C ALA A 258 -23.21 -4.54 20.13
N TYR A 259 -22.32 -3.56 20.33
CA TYR A 259 -20.89 -3.71 20.05
C TYR A 259 -19.99 -3.46 21.26
N GLN A 260 -20.54 -3.29 22.46
CA GLN A 260 -19.76 -2.97 23.68
C GLN A 260 -18.60 -3.94 23.98
N ASN A 261 -18.74 -5.21 23.58
CA ASN A 261 -17.73 -6.23 23.84
C ASN A 261 -16.63 -6.31 22.78
N GLU A 262 -16.82 -5.66 21.62
CA GLU A 262 -15.86 -5.63 20.53
C GLU A 262 -14.58 -4.90 20.93
N SER A 263 -13.43 -5.43 20.50
CA SER A 263 -12.12 -4.88 20.82
C SER A 263 -11.99 -3.42 20.38
N PHE A 264 -12.50 -3.10 19.19
CA PHE A 264 -12.49 -1.73 18.65
C PHE A 264 -13.27 -0.76 19.54
N MET A 265 -14.46 -1.17 20.01
CA MET A 265 -15.31 -0.33 20.86
C MET A 265 -14.69 -0.06 22.22
N LYS A 266 -14.02 -1.06 22.81
CA LYS A 266 -13.27 -0.88 24.06
C LYS A 266 -12.11 0.09 23.88
N THR A 267 -11.30 -0.08 22.83
CA THR A 267 -10.19 0.83 22.54
C THR A 267 -10.66 2.25 22.26
N ALA A 268 -11.72 2.43 21.47
CA ALA A 268 -12.31 3.75 21.22
C ALA A 268 -12.86 4.38 22.51
N TYR A 269 -13.50 3.60 23.38
CA TYR A 269 -13.97 4.08 24.68
C TYR A 269 -12.82 4.59 25.55
N GLU A 270 -11.74 3.82 25.68
CA GLU A 270 -10.56 4.20 26.46
C GLU A 270 -9.97 5.53 25.98
N ILE A 271 -9.82 5.67 24.65
CA ILE A 271 -9.29 6.86 24.02
C ILE A 271 -10.22 8.06 24.28
N CYS A 272 -11.51 7.96 23.94
CA CYS A 272 -12.48 9.04 24.17
C CYS A 272 -12.49 9.48 25.63
N ARG A 273 -12.52 8.51 26.56
CA ARG A 273 -12.63 8.80 27.99
C ARG A 273 -11.36 9.43 28.54
N TRP A 274 -10.19 8.95 28.15
CA TRP A 274 -8.95 9.21 28.90
C TRP A 274 -7.81 9.86 28.11
N HIS A 275 -7.98 10.25 26.84
CA HIS A 275 -6.91 10.93 26.09
C HIS A 275 -6.49 12.30 26.68
N HIS A 276 -7.24 12.86 27.63
CA HIS A 276 -6.87 14.04 28.41
C HIS A 276 -6.39 13.74 29.84
N GLU A 277 -6.26 12.47 30.19
CA GLU A 277 -5.57 12.08 31.42
C GLU A 277 -4.08 12.41 31.32
N ARG A 278 -3.47 12.75 32.46
CA ARG A 278 -2.05 13.12 32.54
C ARG A 278 -1.32 12.10 33.38
N TYR A 279 -0.11 11.74 32.98
CA TYR A 279 0.69 10.72 33.68
C TYR A 279 0.94 11.07 35.17
N ASP A 280 0.88 12.36 35.53
CA ASP A 280 1.00 12.85 36.91
C ASP A 280 -0.30 12.82 37.74
N GLY A 281 -1.44 12.40 37.16
CA GLY A 281 -2.74 12.34 37.82
C GLY A 281 -3.50 13.67 37.85
N LYS A 282 -3.03 14.70 37.12
CA LYS A 282 -3.68 16.02 37.08
C LYS A 282 -4.56 16.23 35.84
N GLY A 283 -4.81 15.15 35.11
CA GLY A 283 -5.68 15.16 33.94
C GLY A 283 -7.16 15.13 34.33
N TYR A 284 -7.98 14.91 33.32
CA TYR A 284 -9.41 14.70 33.45
C TYR A 284 -9.82 13.61 32.47
N PRO A 285 -10.97 12.96 32.65
CA PRO A 285 -12.05 13.24 33.60
C PRO A 285 -12.00 12.50 34.94
N ASP A 286 -11.20 11.45 35.08
CA ASP A 286 -11.14 10.56 36.24
C ASP A 286 -9.91 10.79 37.13
N GLY A 287 -8.88 11.47 36.62
CA GLY A 287 -7.65 11.77 37.36
C GLY A 287 -6.74 10.55 37.52
N LEU A 288 -6.76 9.65 36.54
CA LEU A 288 -5.94 8.44 36.50
C LEU A 288 -4.45 8.81 36.48
N LYS A 289 -3.61 7.98 37.11
CA LYS A 289 -2.18 8.26 37.25
C LYS A 289 -1.31 7.12 36.72
N GLY A 290 -0.25 7.49 35.99
CA GLY A 290 0.74 6.54 35.49
C GLY A 290 0.12 5.47 34.60
N ASP A 291 0.42 4.20 34.93
CA ASP A 291 -0.06 3.02 34.19
C ASP A 291 -1.55 2.69 34.43
N GLU A 292 -2.28 3.46 35.25
CA GLU A 292 -3.75 3.38 35.32
C GLU A 292 -4.42 3.89 34.03
N ILE A 293 -3.74 4.77 33.30
CA ILE A 293 -4.18 5.26 31.99
C ILE A 293 -3.83 4.19 30.95
N PRO A 294 -4.77 3.70 30.12
CA PRO A 294 -4.44 2.75 29.07
C PRO A 294 -3.43 3.32 28.07
N ILE A 295 -2.55 2.47 27.55
CA ILE A 295 -1.52 2.89 26.59
C ILE A 295 -2.12 3.52 25.32
N SER A 296 -3.32 3.07 24.92
CA SER A 296 -4.11 3.65 23.83
C SER A 296 -4.38 5.14 24.06
N ALA A 297 -4.86 5.51 25.24
CA ALA A 297 -5.13 6.90 25.62
C ALA A 297 -3.84 7.71 25.83
N GLN A 298 -2.80 7.13 26.42
CA GLN A 298 -1.52 7.83 26.65
C GLN A 298 -0.85 8.27 25.33
N ILE A 299 -0.83 7.39 24.32
CA ILE A 299 -0.21 7.70 23.01
C ILE A 299 -1.04 8.73 22.25
N VAL A 300 -2.37 8.57 22.22
CA VAL A 300 -3.25 9.52 21.53
C VAL A 300 -3.17 10.90 22.19
N SER A 301 -3.07 10.98 23.52
CA SER A 301 -2.84 12.24 24.25
C SER A 301 -1.58 12.97 23.77
N LEU A 302 -0.48 12.23 23.57
CA LEU A 302 0.78 12.79 23.09
C LEU A 302 0.68 13.25 21.63
N ALA A 303 0.01 12.45 20.79
CA ALA A 303 -0.20 12.78 19.38
C ALA A 303 -1.10 14.02 19.20
N ASP A 304 -2.19 14.12 19.96
CA ASP A 304 -3.11 15.27 19.94
C ASP A 304 -2.39 16.56 20.36
N VAL A 305 -1.63 16.52 21.46
CA VAL A 305 -0.87 17.68 21.92
C VAL A 305 0.18 18.12 20.90
N TYR A 306 0.89 17.18 20.28
CA TYR A 306 1.84 17.51 19.23
C TYR A 306 1.14 18.18 18.04
N ASP A 307 0.06 17.59 17.53
CA ASP A 307 -0.67 18.16 16.40
C ASP A 307 -1.23 19.55 16.75
N ALA A 308 -1.80 19.73 17.94
CA ALA A 308 -2.29 21.02 18.43
C ALA A 308 -1.21 22.12 18.51
N LEU A 309 0.07 21.74 18.64
CA LEU A 309 1.19 22.68 18.62
C LEU A 309 1.65 23.01 17.20
N THR A 310 1.65 22.04 16.29
CA THR A 310 2.19 22.17 14.93
C THR A 310 1.15 22.54 13.86
N SER A 311 -0.14 22.50 14.21
CA SER A 311 -1.24 22.87 13.31
C SER A 311 -1.65 24.34 13.49
N GLU A 312 -2.01 25.01 12.38
CA GLU A 312 -2.60 26.35 12.46
C GLU A 312 -4.03 26.26 13.01
N ARG A 313 -4.37 27.14 13.96
CA ARG A 313 -5.74 27.28 14.48
C ARG A 313 -6.20 28.72 14.32
N CYS A 314 -7.51 28.94 14.28
CA CYS A 314 -8.12 30.26 14.08
C CYS A 314 -7.61 31.36 15.06
N TYR A 315 -7.06 30.97 16.21
CA TYR A 315 -6.52 31.85 17.24
C TYR A 315 -4.99 31.76 17.46
N LYS A 316 -4.26 30.88 16.76
CA LYS A 316 -2.82 30.64 17.04
C LYS A 316 -2.05 30.18 15.80
N LYS A 317 -0.87 30.79 15.57
CA LYS A 317 0.10 30.32 14.57
C LYS A 317 0.73 28.99 15.02
N ALA A 318 0.95 28.09 14.06
CA ALA A 318 1.68 26.85 14.28
C ALA A 318 3.09 27.11 14.82
N PHE A 319 3.53 26.30 15.78
CA PHE A 319 4.93 26.22 16.19
C PHE A 319 5.72 25.36 15.20
N SER A 320 7.03 25.59 15.11
CA SER A 320 7.90 24.67 14.37
C SER A 320 7.95 23.30 15.05
N HIS A 321 8.27 22.26 14.26
CA HIS A 321 8.50 20.91 14.77
C HIS A 321 9.45 20.91 15.98
N GLU A 322 10.60 21.59 15.87
CA GLU A 322 11.61 21.64 16.93
C GLU A 322 11.09 22.34 18.19
N THR A 323 10.27 23.37 18.01
CA THR A 323 9.67 24.09 19.14
C THR A 323 8.65 23.22 19.85
N ALA A 324 7.78 22.52 19.11
CA ALA A 324 6.78 21.62 19.66
C ALA A 324 7.42 20.48 20.47
N ILE A 325 8.46 19.83 19.93
CA ILE A 325 9.22 18.79 20.64
C ILE A 325 9.80 19.34 21.94
N ASN A 326 10.49 20.50 21.89
CA ASN A 326 11.07 21.10 23.10
C ASN A 326 10.02 21.42 24.18
N MET A 327 8.87 21.98 23.79
CA MET A 327 7.78 22.29 24.74
C MET A 327 7.22 21.03 25.42
N ILE A 328 7.03 19.95 24.65
CA ILE A 328 6.58 18.66 25.18
C ILE A 328 7.61 18.09 26.16
N MET A 329 8.89 18.07 25.77
CA MET A 329 9.97 17.52 26.60
C MET A 329 10.22 18.32 27.88
N ASN A 330 10.02 19.64 27.85
CA ASN A 330 10.12 20.51 29.01
C ASN A 330 8.92 20.42 29.97
N GLY A 331 7.88 19.65 29.61
CA GLY A 331 6.67 19.48 30.42
C GLY A 331 5.71 20.67 30.37
N GLU A 332 5.87 21.58 29.41
CA GLU A 332 5.01 22.76 29.25
C GLU A 332 3.59 22.38 28.82
N CYS A 333 3.45 21.21 28.18
CA CYS A 333 2.18 20.74 27.62
C CYS A 333 1.49 19.67 28.45
N GLY A 334 2.11 19.16 29.51
CA GLY A 334 1.63 17.93 30.11
C GLY A 334 2.70 17.15 30.86
N ALA A 335 2.25 16.18 31.64
CA ALA A 335 3.10 15.08 32.07
C ALA A 335 2.71 13.86 31.23
N PHE A 336 3.65 13.37 30.43
CA PHE A 336 3.48 12.17 29.62
C PHE A 336 4.31 11.03 30.19
N ASN A 337 4.00 9.81 29.74
CA ASN A 337 4.81 8.65 30.07
C ASN A 337 6.26 8.86 29.59
N PRO A 338 7.28 8.76 30.47
CA PRO A 338 8.67 8.97 30.09
C PRO A 338 9.12 8.11 28.90
N LEU A 339 8.61 6.86 28.81
CA LEU A 339 8.95 5.97 27.70
C LEU A 339 8.40 6.48 26.36
N LEU A 340 7.22 7.10 26.36
CA LEU A 340 6.64 7.69 25.15
C LEU A 340 7.36 8.97 24.73
N LEU A 341 7.89 9.73 25.69
CA LEU A 341 8.75 10.88 25.41
C LEU A 341 10.06 10.46 24.75
N ASP A 342 10.68 9.38 25.23
CA ASP A 342 11.87 8.80 24.60
C ASP A 342 11.56 8.31 23.19
N CYS A 343 10.41 7.63 22.99
CA CYS A 343 9.96 7.22 21.66
C CYS A 343 9.80 8.42 20.74
N LEU A 344 9.08 9.46 21.18
CA LEU A 344 8.85 10.69 20.42
C LEU A 344 10.16 11.32 19.95
N LEU A 345 11.17 11.41 20.81
CA LEU A 345 12.48 11.96 20.44
C LEU A 345 13.18 11.15 19.36
N GLU A 346 13.11 9.82 19.44
CA GLU A 346 13.79 8.91 18.50
C GLU A 346 13.13 8.91 17.12
N VAL A 347 11.81 9.06 17.04
CA VAL A 347 11.05 9.07 15.77
C VAL A 347 10.61 10.47 15.32
N ALA A 348 11.08 11.54 15.98
CA ALA A 348 10.66 12.92 15.70
C ALA A 348 10.83 13.30 14.22
N GLY A 349 11.94 12.90 13.60
CA GLY A 349 12.21 13.14 12.18
C GLY A 349 11.29 12.37 11.24
N ASP A 350 10.83 11.18 11.63
CA ASP A 350 9.85 10.42 10.86
C ASP A 350 8.47 11.07 10.94
N ILE A 351 8.07 11.49 12.14
CA ILE A 351 6.83 12.26 12.35
C ILE A 351 6.84 13.54 11.51
N GLN A 352 7.92 14.32 11.52
CA GLN A 352 8.01 15.55 10.74
C GLN A 352 7.85 15.28 9.23
N ARG A 353 8.48 14.22 8.71
CA ARG A 353 8.40 13.86 7.30
C ARG A 353 7.00 13.39 6.91
N GLU A 354 6.42 12.47 7.67
CA GLU A 354 5.11 11.88 7.37
C GLU A 354 3.97 12.89 7.48
N LEU A 355 4.01 13.80 8.47
CA LEU A 355 2.99 14.84 8.62
C LEU A 355 3.12 15.96 7.58
N ALA A 356 4.34 16.28 7.11
CA ALA A 356 4.53 17.26 6.03
C ALA A 356 3.93 16.80 4.69
N VAL A 357 3.86 15.48 4.45
CA VAL A 357 3.24 14.90 3.26
C VAL A 357 1.72 15.15 3.23
N ASN A 358 1.09 15.36 4.40
CA ASN A 358 -0.35 15.52 4.61
C ASN A 358 -0.82 17.00 4.72
N SER A 359 -0.14 17.97 4.11
CA SER A 359 -0.45 19.41 4.23
C SER A 359 -1.72 19.90 3.48
N PRO A 360 -2.30 21.09 3.85
CA PRO A 360 -3.51 21.67 3.22
C PRO A 360 -3.37 22.00 1.74
N GLU A 361 -2.15 22.24 1.25
CA GLU A 361 -1.89 22.48 -0.17
C GLU A 361 -2.12 21.21 -1.03
N ARG A 362 -2.17 20.05 -0.37
CA ARG A 362 -2.57 18.77 -0.93
C ARG A 362 -3.98 18.34 -0.52
N GLU A 363 -4.80 19.15 0.15
CA GLU A 363 -6.19 18.77 0.53
C GLU A 363 -7.06 18.41 -0.69
N PHE A 364 -6.77 19.00 -1.86
CA PHE A 364 -7.37 18.61 -3.15
C PHE A 364 -6.82 17.32 -3.77
N GLN A 365 -5.69 16.83 -3.25
CA GLN A 365 -4.99 15.59 -3.60
C GLN A 365 -5.21 14.48 -2.54
N VAL A 366 -5.61 14.81 -1.31
CA VAL A 366 -5.74 13.89 -0.16
C VAL A 366 -6.79 12.80 -0.41
N HIS A 367 -7.85 13.07 -1.19
CA HIS A 367 -8.78 12.01 -1.61
C HIS A 367 -8.14 10.94 -2.51
N GLU A 368 -7.07 11.27 -3.24
CA GLU A 368 -6.33 10.37 -4.12
C GLU A 368 -5.03 9.86 -3.45
N THR A 369 -4.51 10.59 -2.47
CA THR A 369 -3.21 10.34 -1.84
C THR A 369 -3.33 9.54 -0.53
N VAL A 370 -4.44 9.61 0.21
CA VAL A 370 -4.74 8.63 1.28
C VAL A 370 -4.82 7.22 0.70
N GLU A 371 -5.29 7.10 -0.55
CA GLU A 371 -5.24 5.89 -1.35
C GLU A 371 -3.83 5.39 -1.65
N GLN A 372 -2.86 6.31 -1.75
CA GLN A 372 -1.48 5.99 -2.10
C GLN A 372 -0.58 5.88 -0.86
N ILE A 373 -0.80 6.61 0.23
CA ILE A 373 0.02 6.55 1.44
C ILE A 373 -0.39 5.35 2.32
N LEU A 374 -1.68 4.98 2.36
CA LEU A 374 -2.10 3.70 2.96
C LEU A 374 -1.69 2.48 2.13
N LYS A 375 -1.21 2.68 0.88
CA LYS A 375 -0.47 1.67 0.10
C LYS A 375 1.02 1.58 0.47
N HIS A 376 1.55 2.48 1.31
CA HIS A 376 3.00 2.69 1.48
C HIS A 376 3.62 2.31 2.85
N LYS A 377 2.86 1.85 3.87
CA LYS A 377 3.45 1.32 5.12
C LYS A 377 3.44 -0.22 5.19
N LYS A 378 4.60 -0.79 4.83
CA LYS A 378 5.25 -2.10 5.09
C LYS A 378 4.40 -3.26 5.65
N LEU A 379 4.23 -4.38 4.92
CA LEU A 379 5.12 -5.54 4.67
C LEU A 379 4.84 -6.75 5.60
N HIS A 380 4.03 -7.71 5.11
CA HIS A 380 4.36 -9.14 5.03
C HIS A 380 3.30 -9.89 4.20
N GLY A 381 3.74 -10.57 3.13
CA GLY A 381 2.98 -11.58 2.37
C GLY A 381 2.08 -11.06 1.25
N TYR A 382 2.26 -11.60 0.04
CA TYR A 382 1.39 -11.46 -1.16
C TYR A 382 1.56 -10.19 -2.01
N GLY A 383 2.80 -9.94 -2.44
CA GLY A 383 3.15 -8.82 -3.33
C GLY A 383 3.65 -9.26 -4.71
N TYR A 384 2.76 -9.70 -5.61
CA TYR A 384 3.13 -9.81 -7.03
C TYR A 384 2.59 -8.62 -7.85
N SER A 385 1.30 -8.28 -7.72
CA SER A 385 0.67 -7.19 -8.48
C SER A 385 1.03 -5.78 -7.95
N ILE A 386 1.08 -5.61 -6.63
CA ILE A 386 1.33 -4.32 -5.98
C ILE A 386 2.82 -3.94 -6.02
N ASN A 387 3.74 -4.91 -5.91
CA ASN A 387 5.16 -4.66 -6.09
C ASN A 387 5.47 -4.19 -7.51
N GLN A 388 4.78 -4.74 -8.52
CA GLN A 388 4.94 -4.29 -9.89
C GLN A 388 4.44 -2.84 -10.05
N MET A 389 3.25 -2.50 -9.53
CA MET A 389 2.77 -1.11 -9.53
C MET A 389 3.71 -0.14 -8.78
N ARG A 390 4.28 -0.55 -7.64
CA ARG A 390 5.26 0.25 -6.88
C ARG A 390 6.56 0.47 -7.64
N ILE A 391 7.07 -0.58 -8.28
CA ILE A 391 8.28 -0.50 -9.11
C ILE A 391 8.01 0.41 -10.31
N GLU A 392 6.87 0.27 -10.97
CA GLU A 392 6.50 1.10 -12.12
C GLU A 392 6.25 2.56 -11.71
N GLN A 393 5.65 2.81 -10.55
CA GLN A 393 5.46 4.16 -10.00
C GLN A 393 6.78 4.81 -9.60
N ALA A 394 7.67 4.09 -8.91
CA ALA A 394 8.99 4.60 -8.52
C ALA A 394 9.89 4.85 -9.74
N LYS A 395 9.84 3.98 -10.76
CA LYS A 395 10.48 4.21 -12.06
C LYS A 395 9.93 5.48 -12.70
N LYS A 396 8.61 5.60 -12.76
CA LYS A 396 7.93 6.77 -13.33
C LYS A 396 8.37 8.06 -12.63
N GLU A 397 8.32 8.12 -11.30
CA GLU A 397 8.77 9.28 -10.52
C GLU A 397 10.26 9.60 -10.76
N PHE A 398 11.13 8.58 -10.80
CA PHE A 398 12.54 8.78 -11.09
C PHE A 398 12.75 9.43 -12.47
N PHE A 399 12.14 8.90 -13.53
CA PHE A 399 12.25 9.48 -14.87
C PHE A 399 11.58 10.86 -14.98
N PHE A 400 10.43 11.02 -14.34
CA PHE A 400 9.66 12.27 -14.37
C PHE A 400 10.37 13.43 -13.65
N GLU A 401 11.16 13.15 -12.62
CA GLU A 401 11.89 14.17 -11.85
C GLU A 401 13.30 14.47 -12.37
N HIS A 402 13.95 13.51 -13.03
CA HIS A 402 15.35 13.64 -13.45
C HIS A 402 15.54 14.02 -14.92
N GLU A 403 14.48 14.02 -15.74
CA GLU A 403 14.56 14.53 -17.11
C GLU A 403 14.56 16.07 -17.16
N ARG A 404 15.50 16.63 -17.95
CA ARG A 404 15.57 18.07 -18.24
C ARG A 404 14.74 18.44 -19.47
N THR A 405 13.56 17.87 -19.58
CA THR A 405 12.63 18.01 -20.71
C THR A 405 11.23 18.24 -20.15
N LEU A 406 10.30 18.72 -20.99
CA LEU A 406 8.92 18.89 -20.56
C LEU A 406 8.24 17.52 -20.58
N VAL A 407 8.19 16.83 -19.44
CA VAL A 407 7.39 15.61 -19.28
C VAL A 407 6.05 15.94 -18.62
N PHE A 408 4.97 15.32 -19.07
CA PHE A 408 3.64 15.43 -18.48
C PHE A 408 2.88 14.11 -18.46
N ASP A 409 1.92 14.03 -17.56
CA ASP A 409 0.97 12.93 -17.41
C ASP A 409 -0.42 13.50 -17.15
N TYR A 410 -1.40 13.12 -17.97
CA TYR A 410 -2.76 13.62 -17.94
C TYR A 410 -3.74 12.46 -17.71
N SER A 411 -4.66 12.66 -16.76
CA SER A 411 -5.73 11.72 -16.44
C SER A 411 -7.06 12.21 -17.02
N GLU A 412 -7.71 11.36 -17.83
CA GLU A 412 -9.05 11.65 -18.36
C GLU A 412 -10.12 11.61 -17.26
N LEU A 413 -9.91 10.77 -16.24
CA LEU A 413 -10.84 10.62 -15.13
C LEU A 413 -10.94 11.91 -14.32
N THR A 414 -9.80 12.50 -13.98
CA THR A 414 -9.74 13.67 -13.10
C THR A 414 -9.64 14.99 -13.86
N ASN A 415 -9.34 14.95 -15.18
CA ASN A 415 -9.01 16.11 -16.02
C ASN A 415 -7.77 16.89 -15.53
N VAL A 416 -6.90 16.20 -14.80
CA VAL A 416 -5.70 16.77 -14.22
C VAL A 416 -4.51 16.44 -15.09
N ILE A 417 -3.68 17.45 -15.39
CA ILE A 417 -2.35 17.28 -15.96
C ILE A 417 -1.28 17.56 -14.89
N LEU A 418 -0.33 16.65 -14.77
CA LEU A 418 0.86 16.77 -13.95
C LEU A 418 2.07 17.03 -14.86
N PHE A 419 2.94 17.95 -14.48
CA PHE A 419 4.19 18.27 -15.16
C PHE A 419 5.39 17.92 -14.29
N SER A 420 6.48 17.50 -14.93
CA SER A 420 7.80 17.38 -14.29
C SER A 420 8.23 18.71 -13.65
N ASN A 421 9.10 18.66 -12.64
CA ASN A 421 9.64 19.87 -12.01
C ASN A 421 10.40 20.77 -12.98
N TRP A 422 11.04 20.18 -14.00
CA TRP A 422 11.62 20.95 -15.10
C TRP A 422 10.52 21.56 -15.98
N GLY A 423 9.54 20.77 -16.41
CA GLY A 423 8.42 21.22 -17.23
C GLY A 423 7.62 22.37 -16.61
N ARG A 424 7.33 22.29 -15.31
CA ARG A 424 6.71 23.37 -14.53
C ARG A 424 7.48 24.68 -14.65
N ARG A 425 8.82 24.62 -14.50
CA ARG A 425 9.69 25.80 -14.60
C ARG A 425 9.78 26.32 -16.03
N LEU A 426 9.87 25.42 -17.01
CA LEU A 426 9.87 25.77 -18.43
C LEU A 426 8.63 26.59 -18.78
N LEU A 427 7.45 26.12 -18.37
CA LEU A 427 6.15 26.74 -18.65
C LEU A 427 5.82 27.93 -17.73
N GLY A 428 6.70 28.28 -16.78
CA GLY A 428 6.47 29.39 -15.83
C GLY A 428 5.32 29.15 -14.85
N LEU A 429 4.96 27.88 -14.58
CA LEU A 429 3.83 27.52 -13.73
C LEU A 429 4.18 27.57 -12.24
N LYS A 430 3.27 28.09 -11.42
CA LYS A 430 3.44 28.14 -9.95
C LYS A 430 3.37 26.74 -9.31
N LYS A 431 2.55 25.85 -9.87
CA LYS A 431 2.35 24.46 -9.42
C LYS A 431 2.55 23.49 -10.57
N ASN A 432 2.94 22.26 -10.26
CA ASN A 432 3.17 21.19 -11.25
C ASN A 432 1.88 20.50 -11.71
N GLN A 433 0.76 20.75 -11.05
CA GLN A 433 -0.53 20.15 -11.39
C GLN A 433 -1.57 21.19 -11.79
N LEU A 434 -2.30 20.98 -12.88
CA LEU A 434 -3.40 21.83 -13.34
C LEU A 434 -4.68 21.02 -13.59
N ASP A 435 -5.84 21.49 -13.15
CA ASP A 435 -7.16 20.97 -13.61
C ASP A 435 -7.53 21.70 -14.90
N LEU A 436 -7.48 21.01 -16.03
CA LEU A 436 -7.68 21.63 -17.35
C LEU A 436 -9.10 22.19 -17.56
N ARG A 437 -10.09 21.81 -16.75
CA ARG A 437 -11.45 22.39 -16.81
C ARG A 437 -11.50 23.81 -16.27
N LYS A 438 -10.66 24.11 -15.29
CA LYS A 438 -10.66 25.40 -14.57
C LYS A 438 -9.47 26.28 -14.96
N GLU A 439 -8.34 25.64 -15.23
CA GLU A 439 -7.03 26.29 -15.26
C GLU A 439 -6.34 26.14 -16.63
N SER A 440 -7.07 25.70 -17.66
CA SER A 440 -6.54 25.62 -19.03
C SER A 440 -6.00 26.95 -19.54
N SER A 441 -6.55 28.08 -19.08
CA SER A 441 -6.08 29.43 -19.42
C SER A 441 -4.68 29.77 -18.89
N LEU A 442 -4.16 29.03 -17.91
CA LEU A 442 -2.79 29.19 -17.42
C LEU A 442 -1.75 28.67 -18.41
N LEU A 443 -2.17 27.80 -19.33
CA LEU A 443 -1.36 27.37 -20.46
C LEU A 443 -1.52 28.43 -21.56
N GLN A 444 -0.44 29.18 -21.80
CA GLN A 444 -0.45 30.43 -22.56
C GLN A 444 -0.75 30.26 -24.06
N ASP A 445 -0.78 29.02 -24.57
CA ASP A 445 -0.98 28.73 -25.99
C ASP A 445 -2.18 27.81 -26.22
N GLN A 446 -3.37 28.42 -26.32
CA GLN A 446 -4.62 27.70 -26.58
C GLN A 446 -4.66 27.07 -27.97
N ASN A 447 -4.02 27.67 -28.98
CA ASN A 447 -4.01 27.13 -30.33
C ASN A 447 -3.21 25.82 -30.38
N THR A 448 -2.04 25.80 -29.73
CA THR A 448 -1.25 24.57 -29.59
C THR A 448 -2.00 23.50 -28.81
N LEU A 449 -2.73 23.86 -27.75
CA LEU A 449 -3.57 22.89 -27.01
C LEU A 449 -4.69 22.30 -27.86
N GLU A 450 -5.35 23.12 -28.69
CA GLU A 450 -6.38 22.62 -29.62
C GLU A 450 -5.77 21.68 -30.66
N GLN A 451 -4.59 22.01 -31.20
CA GLN A 451 -3.85 21.12 -32.11
C GLN A 451 -3.52 19.78 -31.46
N ILE A 452 -3.00 19.79 -30.22
CA ILE A 452 -2.69 18.57 -29.46
C ILE A 452 -3.97 17.75 -29.22
N ARG A 453 -5.06 18.38 -28.81
CA ARG A 453 -6.36 17.70 -28.60
C ARG A 453 -6.89 17.06 -29.87
N ALA A 454 -6.78 17.75 -31.01
CA ALA A 454 -7.23 17.24 -32.30
C ALA A 454 -6.43 16.00 -32.74
N GLU A 455 -5.12 15.95 -32.50
CA GLU A 455 -4.31 14.76 -32.80
C GLU A 455 -4.56 13.63 -31.80
N LEU A 456 -4.68 13.90 -30.50
CA LEU A 456 -5.00 12.89 -29.49
C LEU A 456 -6.37 12.23 -29.75
N ALA A 457 -7.36 12.98 -30.28
CA ALA A 457 -8.67 12.46 -30.64
C ALA A 457 -8.65 11.42 -31.77
N LYS A 458 -7.57 11.34 -32.56
CA LYS A 458 -7.40 10.37 -33.64
C LYS A 458 -6.73 9.06 -33.19
N THR A 459 -6.25 8.99 -31.95
CA THR A 459 -5.56 7.79 -31.44
C THR A 459 -6.54 6.67 -31.10
N THR A 460 -6.07 5.43 -31.20
CA THR A 460 -6.81 4.21 -30.80
C THR A 460 -5.89 3.32 -29.95
N PRO A 461 -6.40 2.25 -29.31
CA PRO A 461 -5.56 1.29 -28.61
C PRO A 461 -4.45 0.69 -29.49
N GLU A 462 -4.72 0.46 -30.78
CA GLU A 462 -3.77 -0.07 -31.77
C GLU A 462 -2.78 0.97 -32.26
N ASN A 463 -3.18 2.25 -32.28
CA ASN A 463 -2.33 3.37 -32.65
C ASN A 463 -2.37 4.49 -31.58
N PRO A 464 -1.72 4.30 -30.43
CA PRO A 464 -1.90 5.16 -29.27
C PRO A 464 -0.97 6.38 -29.26
N SER A 465 -0.09 6.56 -30.24
CA SER A 465 0.99 7.55 -30.16
C SER A 465 0.82 8.69 -31.16
N ILE A 466 1.21 9.90 -30.77
CA ILE A 466 1.31 11.09 -31.62
C ILE A 466 2.73 11.67 -31.53
N ASP A 467 3.17 12.27 -32.64
CA ASP A 467 4.47 12.94 -32.76
C ASP A 467 4.26 14.19 -33.62
N LEU A 468 4.39 15.37 -33.01
CA LEU A 468 4.13 16.64 -33.67
C LEU A 468 5.07 17.73 -33.20
N LYS A 469 5.26 18.73 -34.06
CA LYS A 469 5.91 19.98 -33.69
C LYS A 469 4.88 20.93 -33.09
N ILE A 470 5.24 21.52 -31.96
CA ILE A 470 4.43 22.49 -31.23
C ILE A 470 5.29 23.72 -30.90
N GLU A 471 4.66 24.86 -30.74
CA GLU A 471 5.31 26.02 -30.14
C GLU A 471 4.85 26.15 -28.69
N ILE A 472 5.80 26.39 -27.78
CA ILE A 472 5.46 26.65 -26.38
C ILE A 472 6.26 27.84 -25.87
N HIS A 473 5.64 28.62 -24.98
CA HIS A 473 6.31 29.66 -24.22
C HIS A 473 7.22 29.02 -23.16
N ALA A 474 8.50 28.89 -23.51
CA ALA A 474 9.56 28.32 -22.69
C ALA A 474 10.41 29.44 -22.08
N PHE A 475 10.41 29.57 -20.74
CA PHE A 475 11.09 30.65 -20.02
C PHE A 475 10.72 32.07 -20.49
N GLY A 476 9.48 32.25 -20.97
CA GLY A 476 8.97 33.53 -21.45
C GLY A 476 9.22 33.82 -22.93
N GLU A 477 9.91 32.94 -23.67
CA GLU A 477 10.13 33.05 -25.11
C GLU A 477 9.41 31.94 -25.87
N MET A 478 8.93 32.23 -27.08
CA MET A 478 8.32 31.21 -27.95
C MET A 478 9.40 30.36 -28.60
N LYS A 479 9.30 29.05 -28.41
CA LYS A 479 10.27 28.07 -28.92
C LYS A 479 9.59 26.84 -29.49
N GLU A 480 10.10 26.36 -30.63
CA GLU A 480 9.65 25.12 -31.26
C GLU A 480 10.11 23.90 -30.43
N HIS A 481 9.18 23.01 -30.12
CA HIS A 481 9.42 21.75 -29.44
C HIS A 481 8.82 20.60 -30.24
N ARG A 482 9.45 19.44 -30.19
CA ARG A 482 8.88 18.18 -30.67
C ARG A 482 8.18 17.49 -29.52
N LEU A 483 6.86 17.36 -29.62
CA LEU A 483 6.01 16.64 -28.67
C LEU A 483 5.80 15.21 -29.14
N VAL A 484 6.13 14.26 -28.27
CA VAL A 484 5.73 12.85 -28.42
C VAL A 484 4.82 12.51 -27.26
N ALA A 485 3.61 12.03 -27.54
CA ALA A 485 2.65 11.64 -26.52
C ALA A 485 1.98 10.30 -26.86
N ARG A 486 1.58 9.56 -25.83
CA ARG A 486 0.91 8.26 -25.94
C ARG A 486 -0.35 8.27 -25.09
N THR A 487 -1.46 7.85 -25.69
CA THR A 487 -2.74 7.63 -25.01
C THR A 487 -2.75 6.29 -24.30
N LEU A 488 -3.31 6.28 -23.10
CA LEU A 488 -3.45 5.12 -22.22
C LEU A 488 -4.91 4.68 -22.27
N TRP A 489 -5.15 3.37 -22.33
CA TRP A 489 -6.48 2.79 -22.53
C TRP A 489 -6.77 1.75 -21.44
N SER A 490 -8.04 1.60 -21.06
CA SER A 490 -8.49 0.58 -20.11
C SER A 490 -8.54 -0.81 -20.72
N ASP A 491 -8.28 -1.83 -19.91
CA ASP A 491 -8.54 -3.23 -20.28
C ASP A 491 -10.04 -3.56 -20.10
N GLY A 492 -10.77 -3.79 -21.20
CA GLY A 492 -12.21 -4.08 -21.21
C GLY A 492 -12.75 -4.35 -22.63
N GLU A 493 -14.02 -4.77 -22.74
CA GLU A 493 -14.68 -5.03 -24.05
C GLU A 493 -14.80 -3.76 -24.92
N GLU A 494 -14.94 -2.60 -24.29
CA GLU A 494 -14.80 -1.28 -24.93
C GLU A 494 -13.59 -0.56 -24.33
N ALA A 495 -12.54 -0.37 -25.12
CA ALA A 495 -11.33 0.33 -24.68
C ALA A 495 -11.63 1.83 -24.51
N LEU A 496 -11.62 2.32 -23.27
CA LEU A 496 -11.77 3.74 -22.95
C LEU A 496 -10.40 4.38 -22.74
N ARG A 497 -10.19 5.58 -23.28
CA ARG A 497 -8.97 6.35 -23.01
C ARG A 497 -9.01 6.80 -21.54
N VAL A 498 -8.01 6.39 -20.77
CA VAL A 498 -7.89 6.71 -19.34
C VAL A 498 -6.89 7.83 -19.07
N GLY A 499 -5.98 8.10 -20.00
CA GLY A 499 -4.99 9.16 -19.83
C GLY A 499 -4.08 9.36 -21.03
N VAL A 500 -3.12 10.27 -20.87
CA VAL A 500 -2.10 10.61 -21.86
C VAL A 500 -0.79 10.90 -21.16
N ILE A 501 0.29 10.21 -21.53
CA ILE A 501 1.64 10.55 -21.08
C ILE A 501 2.43 11.11 -22.26
N GLY A 502 3.24 12.13 -22.03
CA GLY A 502 4.01 12.71 -23.11
C GLY A 502 5.23 13.48 -22.66
N ARG A 503 6.11 13.76 -23.63
CA ARG A 503 7.28 14.60 -23.45
C ARG A 503 7.48 15.55 -24.63
N ALA A 504 8.02 16.74 -24.36
CA ALA A 504 8.40 17.70 -25.38
C ALA A 504 9.87 18.14 -25.19
N GLU A 505 10.60 18.13 -26.30
CA GLU A 505 12.02 18.49 -26.37
C GLU A 505 12.21 19.67 -27.33
N GLU A 506 13.04 20.64 -26.96
CA GLU A 506 13.34 21.80 -27.80
C GLU A 506 14.04 21.35 -29.11
N VAL A 507 13.55 21.83 -30.25
CA VAL A 507 14.16 21.54 -31.55
C VAL A 507 15.33 22.50 -31.76
N PHE A 508 16.55 22.04 -31.47
CA PHE A 508 17.75 22.80 -31.81
C PHE A 508 17.95 22.80 -33.33
N GLN A 509 17.83 23.97 -33.96
CA GLN A 509 18.40 24.16 -35.29
C GLN A 509 19.92 24.12 -35.15
N LEU A 510 20.55 23.03 -35.57
CA LEU A 510 21.99 23.01 -35.83
C LEU A 510 22.25 24.03 -36.94
N ASP A 511 22.80 25.17 -36.56
CA ASP A 511 23.34 26.15 -37.49
C ASP A 511 24.49 25.46 -38.25
N GLU A 512 24.22 24.97 -39.46
CA GLU A 512 25.25 24.57 -40.43
C GLU A 512 25.97 25.83 -40.91
N ARG A 513 26.84 26.38 -40.05
CA ARG A 513 27.87 27.33 -40.43
C ARG A 513 29.18 26.96 -39.76
N ARG A 514 29.96 26.16 -40.47
CA ARG A 514 31.43 26.12 -40.36
C ARG A 514 32.03 26.93 -41.49
#